data_AF-A0AAD4T5L5-F1
#
_entry.id   AF-A0AAD4T5L5-F1
#
_cell.length_a   1.000
_cell.length_b   1.000
_cell.length_c   1.000
_cell.angle_alpha   90.00
_cell.angle_beta   90.00
_cell.angle_gamma   90.00
#
_symmetry.space_group_name_H-M   'P 1'
#
loop_
_entity.id
_entity.type
_entity.pdbx_description
1 polymer ?
#
loop_
_entity_poly.entity_id
_entity_poly.type
_entity_poly.pdbx_seq_one_letter_code
_entity_poly.pdbx_strand_id
1 'polypeptide(L)'
;MYEPLYKLRYDVVNAVSEVDGVTKQVEAAKEADIEAEVEKGVPDFWLNAMKTNEVLTNEVLTSGARFLHFSFDTNPYFSNAVLTKTYHVIDDEEPILEKVIGTAIEWNCGKNLTEKPVGMKRKRGSNEGTIHVQYCKSFFNSEYDYEVDEEAAKEIQEKMAQDYDIGSTIRDKIIPNAVSWFTGEATRLNIMNTMMTNGDETSIKS
;
A
#
# COMPACT_ATOMS: atom_id res chain seq x y z
N MET A 1 9.23 19.95 -3.51
CA MET A 1 8.14 20.96 -3.53
C MET A 1 6.88 20.48 -2.79
N TYR A 2 6.52 19.19 -2.81
CA TYR A 2 5.29 18.67 -2.17
C TYR A 2 5.38 18.33 -0.67
N GLU A 3 6.59 18.22 -0.12
CA GLU A 3 6.82 17.77 1.26
C GLU A 3 6.03 18.56 2.33
N PRO A 4 5.92 19.91 2.29
CA PRO A 4 5.09 20.64 3.26
C PRO A 4 3.60 20.29 3.19
N LEU A 5 3.08 20.01 1.99
CA LEU A 5 1.68 19.61 1.80
C LEU A 5 1.40 18.21 2.33
N TYR A 6 2.34 17.27 2.12
CA TYR A 6 2.23 15.92 2.65
C TYR A 6 2.34 15.89 4.17
N LYS A 7 3.21 16.73 4.75
CA LYS A 7 3.27 16.91 6.21
C LYS A 7 1.96 17.46 6.77
N LEU A 8 1.37 18.47 6.13
CA LEU A 8 0.08 19.01 6.58
C LEU A 8 -1.02 17.93 6.54
N ARG A 9 -1.09 17.12 5.48
CA ARG A 9 -2.04 16.00 5.42
C ARG A 9 -1.77 14.97 6.51
N TYR A 10 -0.51 14.63 6.77
CA TYR A 10 -0.14 13.74 7.88
C TYR A 10 -0.65 14.29 9.22
N ASP A 11 -0.43 15.58 9.46
CA ASP A 11 -0.83 16.23 10.71
C ASP A 11 -2.36 16.20 10.90
N VAL A 12 -3.15 16.37 9.82
CA VAL A 12 -4.62 16.26 9.85
C VAL A 12 -5.10 14.82 10.01
N VAL A 13 -4.56 13.88 9.21
CA VAL A 13 -4.97 12.46 9.23
C VAL A 13 -4.72 11.82 10.59
N ASN A 14 -3.65 12.22 11.28
CA ASN A 14 -3.30 11.69 12.60
C ASN A 14 -3.77 12.58 13.78
N ALA A 15 -4.59 13.61 13.50
CA ALA A 15 -5.05 14.59 14.49
C ALA A 15 -3.93 15.23 15.35
N VAL A 16 -2.75 15.43 14.74
CA VAL A 16 -1.67 16.24 15.31
C VAL A 16 -2.00 17.74 15.18
N SER A 17 -2.81 18.11 14.19
CA SER A 17 -3.37 19.46 14.01
C SER A 17 -4.89 19.40 13.91
N GLU A 18 -5.60 20.23 14.68
CA GLU A 18 -7.05 20.39 14.54
C GLU A 18 -7.38 21.30 13.35
N VAL A 19 -8.38 20.91 12.57
CA VAL A 19 -9.02 21.80 11.59
C VAL A 19 -10.22 22.43 12.31
N ASP A 20 -10.33 23.76 12.30
CA ASP A 20 -11.31 24.59 13.06
C ASP A 20 -12.79 24.11 13.03
N GLY A 21 -13.16 23.21 12.12
CA GLY A 21 -14.49 22.61 12.04
C GLY A 21 -14.76 21.47 13.03
N VAL A 22 -13.74 20.72 13.46
CA VAL A 22 -13.91 19.56 14.36
C VAL A 22 -14.14 20.01 15.80
N THR A 23 -13.45 21.07 16.23
CA THR A 23 -13.55 21.66 17.58
C THR A 23 -15.01 22.02 17.93
N LYS A 24 -15.77 22.55 16.96
CA LYS A 24 -17.20 22.89 17.14
C LYS A 24 -18.11 21.67 17.35
N GLN A 25 -17.81 20.53 16.72
CA GLN A 25 -18.60 19.30 16.92
C GLN A 25 -18.27 18.63 18.25
N VAL A 26 -17.02 18.68 18.69
CA VAL A 26 -16.58 18.15 20.00
C VAL A 26 -17.14 18.99 21.14
N GLU A 27 -17.20 20.32 21.00
CA GLU A 27 -17.85 21.22 21.95
C GLU A 27 -19.36 20.93 22.04
N ALA A 28 -20.05 20.79 20.90
CA ALA A 28 -21.47 20.45 20.87
C ALA A 28 -21.80 19.05 21.43
N ALA A 29 -20.91 18.06 21.24
CA ALA A 29 -21.09 16.70 21.79
C ALA A 29 -20.82 16.63 23.30
N LYS A 30 -19.85 17.40 23.80
CA LYS A 30 -19.61 17.57 25.25
C LYS A 30 -20.74 18.30 25.94
N GLU A 31 -21.35 19.28 25.29
CA GLU A 31 -22.57 19.95 25.79
C GLU A 31 -23.80 19.03 25.81
N ALA A 32 -23.80 17.94 25.02
CA ALA A 32 -24.89 16.99 24.90
C ALA A 32 -24.76 15.72 25.78
N ASP A 33 -23.74 15.62 26.63
CA ASP A 33 -23.49 14.48 27.55
C ASP A 33 -23.38 13.11 26.82
N ILE A 34 -22.94 13.13 25.56
CA ILE A 34 -22.69 11.92 24.76
C ILE A 34 -21.21 11.52 24.97
N GLU A 35 -20.95 10.37 25.60
CA GLU A 35 -19.64 9.70 25.54
C GLU A 35 -19.41 9.19 24.10
N ALA A 36 -19.06 10.10 23.21
CA ALA A 36 -18.52 9.73 21.91
C ALA A 36 -17.05 9.34 22.12
N GLU A 37 -16.69 8.09 21.80
CA GLU A 37 -15.29 7.76 21.52
C GLU A 37 -14.82 8.72 20.42
N VAL A 38 -14.02 9.71 20.81
CA VAL A 38 -13.43 10.65 19.84
C VAL A 38 -12.37 9.85 19.08
N GLU A 39 -12.76 9.28 17.94
CA GLU A 39 -11.80 8.77 16.96
C GLU A 39 -10.89 9.94 16.58
N LYS A 40 -9.63 9.85 17.04
CA LYS A 40 -8.62 10.85 16.72
C LYS A 40 -8.20 10.66 15.27
N GLY A 41 -8.32 11.72 14.47
CA GLY A 41 -7.83 11.75 13.10
C GLY A 41 -8.87 11.22 12.10
N VAL A 42 -8.40 10.68 10.98
CA VAL A 42 -9.25 10.04 9.96
C VAL A 42 -8.97 8.55 9.94
N PRO A 43 -9.82 7.71 10.56
CA PRO A 43 -9.61 6.27 10.66
C PRO A 43 -9.47 5.61 9.29
N ASP A 44 -8.62 4.58 9.21
CA ASP A 44 -8.38 3.75 8.02
C ASP A 44 -8.06 4.53 6.73
N PHE A 45 -7.63 5.79 6.83
CA PHE A 45 -7.46 6.68 5.67
C PHE A 45 -6.62 6.04 4.56
N TRP A 46 -5.40 5.63 4.92
CA TRP A 46 -4.47 5.00 3.97
C TRP A 46 -4.93 3.61 3.54
N LEU A 47 -5.57 2.84 4.43
CA LEU A 47 -6.09 1.52 4.11
C LEU A 47 -7.19 1.60 3.03
N ASN A 48 -8.12 2.54 3.18
CA ASN A 48 -9.20 2.76 2.23
C ASN A 48 -8.69 3.39 0.94
N ALA A 49 -7.75 4.34 1.00
CA ALA A 49 -7.12 4.92 -0.18
C ALA A 49 -6.35 3.89 -1.03
N MET A 50 -5.73 2.88 -0.39
CA MET A 50 -5.02 1.82 -1.10
C MET A 50 -5.94 0.75 -1.70
N LYS A 51 -7.12 0.51 -1.12
CA LYS A 51 -8.07 -0.52 -1.58
C LYS A 51 -8.84 -0.14 -2.85
N THR A 52 -8.90 1.14 -3.22
CA THR A 52 -9.82 1.67 -4.25
C THR A 52 -9.23 1.76 -5.66
N ASN A 53 -8.01 1.29 -5.91
CA ASN A 53 -7.24 1.56 -7.13
C ASN A 53 -7.10 0.35 -8.08
N GLU A 54 -7.44 0.57 -9.37
CA GLU A 54 -7.01 -0.24 -10.52
C GLU A 54 -6.03 0.59 -11.38
N VAL A 55 -4.89 -0.03 -11.71
CA VAL A 55 -3.55 0.52 -12.06
C VAL A 55 -3.51 1.47 -13.28
N LEU A 56 -2.50 2.37 -13.33
CA LEU A 56 -1.86 3.08 -14.48
C LEU A 56 -0.89 4.19 -13.94
N THR A 57 0.05 4.74 -14.72
CA THR A 57 1.32 5.38 -14.25
C THR A 57 1.58 6.84 -14.69
N ASN A 58 2.40 7.62 -13.93
CA ASN A 58 3.48 8.53 -14.41
C ASN A 58 4.24 9.34 -13.31
N GLU A 59 5.56 9.50 -13.53
CA GLU A 59 6.68 10.29 -12.91
C GLU A 59 6.46 11.23 -11.68
N VAL A 60 7.41 11.43 -10.74
CA VAL A 60 8.80 11.98 -10.84
C VAL A 60 9.55 11.67 -9.52
N LEU A 61 10.84 11.29 -9.56
CA LEU A 61 11.91 11.81 -8.67
C LEU A 61 13.28 11.24 -9.03
N THR A 62 14.24 12.16 -9.08
CA THR A 62 15.62 12.09 -9.53
C THR A 62 16.48 11.07 -8.76
N SER A 63 17.38 10.42 -9.50
CA SER A 63 18.50 9.55 -9.06
C SER A 63 18.16 8.13 -8.59
N GLY A 64 17.97 7.21 -9.54
CA GLY A 64 18.32 5.77 -9.50
C GLY A 64 17.65 4.84 -8.47
N ALA A 65 17.14 5.35 -7.36
CA ALA A 65 16.51 4.57 -6.30
C ALA A 65 15.17 5.21 -5.91
N ARG A 66 14.08 4.48 -6.18
CA ARG A 66 12.72 4.87 -5.79
C ARG A 66 12.38 4.18 -4.49
N PHE A 67 12.18 4.94 -3.41
CA PHE A 67 11.85 4.39 -2.10
C PHE A 67 10.47 4.82 -1.62
N LEU A 68 9.74 3.88 -1.01
CA LEU A 68 8.49 4.10 -0.29
C LEU A 68 8.74 3.89 1.20
N HIS A 69 8.14 4.76 2.00
CA HIS A 69 8.27 4.75 3.45
C HIS A 69 6.88 4.66 4.09
N PHE A 70 6.68 3.63 4.90
CA PHE A 70 5.42 3.36 5.56
C PHE A 70 5.64 3.44 7.06
N SER A 71 5.09 4.47 7.69
CA SER A 71 5.13 4.65 9.14
C SER A 71 3.90 3.99 9.76
N PHE A 72 4.12 3.20 10.79
CA PHE A 72 3.09 2.50 11.55
C PHE A 72 3.18 2.89 13.02
N ASP A 73 2.03 3.14 13.62
CA ASP A 73 1.93 3.20 15.07
C ASP A 73 2.19 1.81 15.68
N THR A 74 2.36 1.79 17.00
CA THR A 74 2.39 0.53 17.75
C THR A 74 1.13 -0.26 17.44
N ASN A 75 1.32 -1.48 16.95
CA ASN A 75 0.23 -2.34 16.50
C ASN A 75 0.47 -3.78 17.00
N PRO A 76 -0.59 -4.62 17.05
CA PRO A 76 -0.45 -5.97 17.61
C PRO A 76 0.25 -6.96 16.67
N TYR A 77 0.55 -6.60 15.42
CA TYR A 77 1.03 -7.54 14.41
C TYR A 77 2.55 -7.61 14.32
N PHE A 78 3.24 -6.47 14.34
CA PHE A 78 4.69 -6.39 14.24
C PHE A 78 5.22 -5.19 15.02
N SER A 79 6.52 -5.19 15.31
CA SER A 79 7.17 -4.15 16.12
C SER A 79 7.85 -3.04 15.32
N ASN A 80 8.04 -3.21 14.01
CA ASN A 80 8.59 -2.16 13.15
C ASN A 80 7.71 -0.90 13.18
N ALA A 81 8.29 0.24 13.55
CA ALA A 81 7.64 1.54 13.38
C ALA A 81 7.64 2.02 11.92
N VAL A 82 8.59 1.51 11.12
CA VAL A 82 8.78 1.89 9.73
C VAL A 82 9.07 0.66 8.90
N LEU A 83 8.34 0.50 7.79
CA LEU A 83 8.69 -0.42 6.72
C LEU A 83 9.06 0.37 5.47
N THR A 84 10.14 -0.02 4.81
CA THR A 84 10.59 0.57 3.55
C THR A 84 10.53 -0.42 2.41
N LYS A 85 10.35 0.12 1.20
CA LYS A 85 10.47 -0.62 -0.06
C LYS A 85 11.29 0.22 -1.03
N THR A 86 12.38 -0.33 -1.55
CA THR A 86 13.32 0.36 -2.43
C THR A 86 13.45 -0.39 -3.75
N TYR A 87 13.27 0.34 -4.85
CA TYR A 87 13.45 -0.15 -6.21
C TYR A 87 14.70 0.50 -6.80
N HIS A 88 15.69 -0.31 -7.14
CA HIS A 88 16.86 0.11 -7.91
C HIS A 88 16.53 -0.03 -9.39
N VAL A 89 16.47 1.11 -10.07
CA VAL A 89 16.10 1.19 -11.48
C VAL A 89 17.32 1.71 -12.24
N ILE A 90 17.72 1.00 -13.29
CA ILE A 90 18.94 1.29 -14.04
C ILE A 90 18.71 2.35 -15.12
N ASP A 91 17.50 2.41 -15.68
CA ASP A 91 17.12 3.32 -16.77
C ASP A 91 15.80 4.01 -16.42
N ASP A 92 15.74 5.33 -16.54
CA ASP A 92 14.54 6.10 -16.17
C ASP A 92 13.51 6.21 -17.31
N GLU A 93 13.93 6.05 -18.57
CA GLU A 93 13.07 6.12 -19.76
C GLU A 93 12.42 4.76 -20.03
N GLU A 94 13.19 3.69 -19.88
CA GLU A 94 12.71 2.30 -19.92
C GLU A 94 13.04 1.62 -18.58
N PRO A 95 12.16 1.69 -17.55
CA PRO A 95 12.48 1.24 -16.20
C PRO A 95 12.84 -0.25 -16.11
N ILE A 96 14.13 -0.54 -16.16
CA ILE A 96 14.71 -1.86 -15.91
C ILE A 96 15.03 -1.97 -14.42
N LEU A 97 14.39 -2.94 -13.75
CA LEU A 97 14.58 -3.21 -12.33
C LEU A 97 15.82 -4.08 -12.10
N GLU A 98 16.82 -3.51 -11.43
CA GLU A 98 18.00 -4.25 -10.97
C GLU A 98 17.69 -5.04 -9.71
N LYS A 99 17.06 -4.37 -8.74
CA LYS A 99 16.91 -4.90 -7.38
C LYS A 99 15.70 -4.30 -6.70
N VAL A 100 15.04 -5.13 -5.89
CA VAL A 100 13.92 -4.72 -5.05
C VAL A 100 14.25 -5.13 -3.61
N ILE A 101 14.25 -4.16 -2.69
CA ILE A 101 14.62 -4.37 -1.29
C ILE A 101 13.43 -3.99 -0.42
N GLY A 102 12.91 -4.95 0.34
CA GLY A 102 11.93 -4.70 1.40
C GLY A 102 12.57 -4.72 2.79
N THR A 103 11.92 -4.08 3.76
CA THR A 103 12.25 -4.26 5.18
C THR A 103 11.71 -5.60 5.69
N ALA A 104 12.56 -6.38 6.35
CA ALA A 104 12.12 -7.59 7.05
C ALA A 104 11.15 -7.23 8.18
N ILE A 105 9.98 -7.87 8.19
CA ILE A 105 8.95 -7.61 9.20
C ILE A 105 9.24 -8.41 10.46
N GLU A 106 9.33 -7.71 11.59
CA GLU A 106 9.49 -8.24 12.93
C GLU A 106 8.12 -8.61 13.51
N TRP A 107 7.54 -9.70 13.00
CA TRP A 107 6.24 -10.20 13.41
C TRP A 107 6.21 -10.57 14.89
N ASN A 108 5.14 -10.15 15.57
CA ASN A 108 4.84 -10.61 16.91
C ASN A 108 4.42 -12.09 16.90
N CYS A 109 4.61 -12.78 18.02
CA CYS A 109 4.35 -14.22 18.14
C CYS A 109 2.92 -14.59 17.68
N GLY A 110 2.82 -15.48 16.67
CA GLY A 110 1.55 -15.96 16.13
C GLY A 110 0.76 -14.91 15.33
N LYS A 111 1.38 -13.80 14.94
CA LYS A 111 0.76 -12.70 14.20
C LYS A 111 1.29 -12.54 12.79
N ASN A 112 2.12 -13.48 12.33
CA ASN A 112 2.61 -13.47 10.97
C ASN A 112 1.47 -13.70 9.97
N LEU A 113 1.06 -12.62 9.28
CA LEU A 113 -0.04 -12.66 8.30
C LEU A 113 0.36 -13.31 6.97
N THR A 114 1.66 -13.49 6.73
CA THR A 114 2.16 -14.20 5.55
C THR A 114 2.20 -15.71 5.76
N GLU A 115 1.96 -16.20 6.97
CA GLU A 115 1.91 -17.63 7.28
C GLU A 115 0.46 -18.12 7.34
N LYS A 116 0.09 -19.06 6.46
CA LYS A 116 -1.20 -19.75 6.50
C LYS A 116 -1.02 -21.21 6.89
N PRO A 117 -1.62 -21.70 8.00
CA PRO A 117 -1.56 -23.11 8.34
C PRO A 117 -2.41 -23.93 7.35
N VAL A 118 -1.80 -24.87 6.63
CA VAL A 118 -2.48 -25.68 5.59
C VAL A 118 -2.85 -27.08 6.09
N GLY A 119 -2.37 -27.46 7.27
CA GLY A 119 -2.80 -28.70 7.92
C GLY A 119 -1.82 -29.17 8.99
N MET A 120 -2.26 -30.15 9.78
CA MET A 120 -1.44 -30.76 10.82
C MET A 120 -1.08 -32.18 10.44
N LYS A 121 0.19 -32.46 10.17
CA LYS A 121 0.66 -33.84 10.00
C LYS A 121 0.95 -34.44 11.37
N ARG A 122 0.24 -35.52 11.69
CA ARG A 122 0.53 -36.34 12.87
C ARG A 122 1.40 -37.52 12.45
N LYS A 123 2.45 -37.82 13.22
CA LYS A 123 3.16 -39.11 13.06
C LYS A 123 2.23 -40.22 13.55
N ARG A 124 2.12 -41.34 12.79
CA ARG A 124 1.34 -42.52 13.20
C ARG A 124 1.79 -42.96 14.59
N GLY A 125 0.89 -42.90 15.57
CA GLY A 125 1.13 -43.32 16.94
C GLY A 125 1.58 -42.23 17.93
N SER A 126 1.71 -40.96 17.51
CA SER A 126 2.00 -39.83 18.41
C SER A 126 0.84 -38.82 18.46
N ASN A 127 0.56 -38.28 19.64
CA ASN A 127 -0.36 -37.14 19.81
C ASN A 127 0.28 -35.81 19.39
N GLU A 128 1.58 -35.78 19.11
CA GLU A 128 2.33 -34.60 18.69
C GLU A 128 2.23 -34.41 17.17
N GLY A 129 1.65 -33.29 16.74
CA GLY A 129 1.45 -32.94 15.34
C GLY A 129 2.29 -31.73 14.93
N THR A 130 2.92 -31.79 13.76
CA THR A 130 3.61 -30.64 13.18
C THR A 130 2.64 -29.88 12.28
N ILE A 131 2.48 -28.58 12.51
CA ILE A 131 1.69 -27.70 11.66
C ILE A 131 2.50 -27.41 10.40
N HIS A 132 1.95 -27.74 9.24
CA HIS A 132 2.48 -27.27 7.96
C HIS A 132 1.96 -25.88 7.67
N VAL A 133 2.89 -24.95 7.46
CA VAL A 133 2.63 -23.56 7.16
C VAL A 133 2.97 -23.32 5.69
N GLN A 134 2.07 -22.66 4.97
CA GLN A 134 2.32 -22.14 3.63
C GLN A 134 2.54 -20.64 3.72
N TYR A 135 3.57 -20.17 3.03
CA TYR A 135 3.89 -18.76 2.95
C TYR A 135 3.08 -18.07 1.85
N CYS A 136 2.50 -16.92 2.15
CA CYS A 136 1.79 -16.04 1.23
C CYS A 136 2.65 -14.83 0.90
N LYS A 137 2.71 -14.47 -0.38
CA LYS A 137 3.44 -13.28 -0.84
C LYS A 137 2.84 -12.01 -0.20
N SER A 138 3.69 -11.14 0.31
CA SER A 138 3.33 -9.82 0.85
C SER A 138 4.12 -8.74 0.11
N PHE A 139 3.51 -7.58 -0.10
CA PHE A 139 4.17 -6.42 -0.71
C PHE A 139 5.43 -5.99 0.07
N PHE A 140 5.45 -6.16 1.39
CA PHE A 140 6.60 -5.78 2.22
C PHE A 140 7.67 -6.85 2.31
N ASN A 141 7.33 -8.10 1.98
CA ASN A 141 8.24 -9.23 2.04
C ASN A 141 8.58 -9.73 0.63
N SER A 142 9.23 -8.85 -0.13
CA SER A 142 9.72 -9.14 -1.48
C SER A 142 11.19 -9.53 -1.38
N GLU A 143 11.44 -10.82 -1.17
CA GLU A 143 12.78 -11.41 -1.27
C GLU A 143 12.85 -12.19 -2.58
N TYR A 144 13.84 -11.87 -3.40
CA TYR A 144 14.07 -12.49 -4.70
C TYR A 144 15.47 -13.10 -4.71
N ASP A 145 15.57 -14.31 -5.24
CA ASP A 145 16.86 -14.93 -5.52
C ASP A 145 17.34 -14.46 -6.90
N TYR A 146 18.50 -13.83 -6.96
CA TYR A 146 19.06 -13.29 -8.20
C TYR A 146 20.06 -14.25 -8.86
N GLU A 147 20.44 -15.33 -8.19
CA GLU A 147 21.43 -16.32 -8.65
C GLU A 147 20.75 -17.59 -9.16
N VAL A 148 19.77 -17.43 -10.04
CA VAL A 148 18.98 -18.53 -10.62
C VAL A 148 19.30 -18.73 -12.11
N ASP A 149 18.83 -19.85 -12.68
CA ASP A 149 18.93 -20.07 -14.13
C ASP A 149 18.08 -19.08 -14.95
N GLU A 150 18.28 -19.06 -16.27
CA GLU A 150 17.62 -18.11 -17.18
C GLU A 150 16.09 -18.22 -17.16
N GLU A 151 15.55 -19.43 -16.97
CA GLU A 151 14.10 -19.67 -16.94
C GLU A 151 13.49 -19.09 -15.65
N ALA A 152 14.09 -19.38 -14.50
CA ALA A 152 13.67 -18.84 -13.21
C ALA A 152 13.91 -17.33 -13.11
N ALA A 153 14.98 -16.81 -13.72
CA ALA A 153 15.28 -15.37 -13.76
C ALA A 153 14.16 -14.58 -14.46
N LYS A 154 13.59 -15.14 -15.53
CA LYS A 154 12.45 -14.51 -16.23
C LYS A 154 11.20 -14.45 -15.36
N GLU A 155 10.90 -15.51 -14.60
CA GLU A 155 9.77 -15.52 -13.66
C GLU A 155 9.96 -14.50 -12.53
N ILE A 156 11.19 -14.37 -12.03
CA ILE A 156 11.55 -13.36 -11.02
C ILE A 156 11.40 -11.94 -11.57
N GLN A 157 11.86 -11.68 -12.79
CA GLN A 157 11.68 -10.39 -13.46
C GLN A 157 10.21 -10.01 -13.63
N GLU A 158 9.34 -10.94 -14.04
CA GLU A 158 7.89 -10.69 -14.12
C GLU A 158 7.29 -10.36 -12.75
N LYS A 159 7.69 -11.08 -11.70
CA LYS A 159 7.26 -10.80 -10.33
C LYS A 159 7.79 -9.48 -9.77
N MET A 160 8.95 -9.02 -10.22
CA MET A 160 9.52 -7.71 -9.87
C MET A 160 8.79 -6.59 -10.60
N ALA A 161 8.46 -6.78 -11.88
CA ALA A 161 7.68 -5.82 -12.66
C ALA A 161 6.29 -5.59 -12.03
N GLN A 162 5.57 -6.66 -11.69
CA GLN A 162 4.28 -6.55 -10.97
C GLN A 162 4.41 -5.83 -9.62
N ASP A 163 5.51 -6.09 -8.88
CA ASP A 163 5.76 -5.44 -7.60
C ASP A 163 6.04 -3.93 -7.78
N TYR A 164 6.76 -3.56 -8.84
CA TYR A 164 7.00 -2.17 -9.22
C TYR A 164 5.74 -1.45 -9.71
N ASP A 165 4.82 -2.13 -10.41
CA ASP A 165 3.53 -1.54 -10.80
C ASP A 165 2.71 -1.13 -9.58
N ILE A 166 2.71 -1.98 -8.53
CA ILE A 166 2.08 -1.64 -7.25
C ILE A 166 2.80 -0.47 -6.59
N GLY A 167 4.14 -0.53 -6.49
CA GLY A 167 4.94 0.51 -5.85
C GLY A 167 4.81 1.87 -6.55
N SER A 168 4.84 1.90 -7.87
CA SER A 168 4.65 3.10 -8.69
C SER A 168 3.22 3.64 -8.57
N THR A 169 2.20 2.79 -8.53
CA THR A 169 0.82 3.22 -8.28
C THR A 169 0.68 3.91 -6.92
N ILE A 170 1.28 3.36 -5.87
CA ILE A 170 1.29 3.99 -4.55
C ILE A 170 1.97 5.36 -4.63
N ARG A 171 3.14 5.43 -5.25
CA ARG A 171 3.95 6.65 -5.40
C ARG A 171 3.25 7.74 -6.19
N ASP A 172 2.71 7.40 -7.36
CA ASP A 172 2.31 8.39 -8.38
C ASP A 172 0.82 8.73 -8.32
N LYS A 173 -0.01 7.80 -7.84
CA LYS A 173 -1.46 8.01 -7.79
C LYS A 173 -1.97 8.21 -6.38
N ILE A 174 -1.62 7.29 -5.48
CA ILE A 174 -2.21 7.26 -4.15
C ILE A 174 -1.63 8.38 -3.29
N ILE A 175 -0.31 8.50 -3.21
CA ILE A 175 0.33 9.54 -2.37
C ILE A 175 -0.08 10.97 -2.81
N PRO A 176 -0.11 11.34 -4.10
CA PRO A 176 -0.50 12.69 -4.49
C PRO A 176 -1.98 12.97 -4.24
N ASN A 177 -2.87 12.00 -4.51
CA ASN A 177 -4.32 12.18 -4.50
C ASN A 177 -5.04 11.39 -3.40
N ALA A 178 -4.39 11.16 -2.26
CA ALA A 178 -4.86 10.23 -1.23
C ALA A 178 -6.29 10.50 -0.75
N VAL A 179 -6.71 11.77 -0.70
CA VAL A 179 -8.07 12.16 -0.32
C VAL A 179 -9.09 11.65 -1.33
N SER A 180 -8.86 11.86 -2.63
CA SER A 180 -9.75 11.39 -3.69
C SER A 180 -9.79 9.86 -3.79
N TRP A 181 -8.71 9.17 -3.43
CA TRP A 181 -8.70 7.70 -3.32
C TRP A 181 -9.45 7.22 -2.07
N PHE A 182 -9.31 7.91 -0.95
CA PHE A 182 -10.06 7.63 0.28
C PHE A 182 -11.57 7.83 0.08
N THR A 183 -11.99 8.90 -0.59
CA THR A 183 -13.41 9.17 -0.87
C THR A 183 -13.98 8.36 -2.05
N GLY A 184 -13.11 7.69 -2.82
CA GLY A 184 -13.48 6.93 -4.03
C GLY A 184 -13.77 7.80 -5.26
N GLU A 185 -13.56 9.11 -5.19
CA GLU A 185 -13.70 10.03 -6.33
C GLU A 185 -12.72 9.71 -7.46
N ALA A 186 -11.49 9.30 -7.12
CA ALA A 186 -10.46 8.95 -8.10
C ALA A 186 -10.90 7.78 -8.98
N THR A 187 -11.53 6.76 -8.40
CA THR A 187 -12.07 5.60 -9.14
C THR A 187 -13.19 6.02 -10.09
N ARG A 188 -14.10 6.90 -9.63
CA ARG A 188 -15.21 7.42 -10.44
C ARG A 188 -14.72 8.23 -11.64
N LEU A 189 -13.70 9.07 -11.45
CA LEU A 189 -13.09 9.85 -12.54
C LEU A 189 -12.42 8.96 -13.58
N ASN A 190 -11.72 7.90 -13.16
CA ASN A 190 -11.14 6.93 -14.09
C ASN A 190 -12.21 6.24 -14.95
N ILE A 191 -13.33 5.83 -14.33
CA ILE A 191 -14.46 5.20 -15.04
C ILE A 191 -15.10 6.20 -16.03
N MET A 192 -15.34 7.44 -15.60
CA MET A 192 -15.91 8.48 -16.47
C MET A 192 -15.00 8.80 -17.65
N ASN A 193 -13.69 8.96 -17.43
CA ASN A 193 -12.73 9.19 -18.51
C ASN A 193 -12.73 8.03 -19.51
N THR A 194 -12.73 6.78 -19.03
CA THR A 194 -12.80 5.59 -19.89
C THR A 194 -14.08 5.54 -20.72
N MET A 195 -15.22 5.95 -20.14
CA MET A 195 -16.50 6.01 -20.87
C MET A 195 -16.53 7.14 -21.91
N MET A 196 -15.86 8.26 -21.64
CA MET A 196 -15.80 9.39 -22.58
C MET A 196 -14.81 9.17 -23.72
N THR A 197 -13.72 8.40 -23.51
CA THR A 197 -12.77 8.06 -24.59
C THR A 197 -13.28 6.97 -25.53
N ASN A 198 -14.16 6.08 -25.05
CA ASN A 198 -14.74 5.00 -25.86
C ASN A 198 -16.03 5.42 -26.62
N GLY A 199 -16.46 6.67 -26.47
CA GLY A 199 -17.71 7.19 -27.06
C GLY A 199 -17.59 7.80 -28.46
N ASP A 200 -16.37 7.96 -29.00
CA ASP A 200 -16.15 8.76 -30.23
C ASP A 200 -15.86 7.96 -31.52
N GLU A 201 -15.97 6.62 -31.54
CA GLU A 201 -15.72 5.83 -32.77
C GLU A 201 -16.95 5.49 -33.63
N THR A 202 -18.18 5.84 -33.24
CA THR A 202 -19.38 5.57 -34.06
C THR A 202 -20.09 6.82 -34.55
N SER A 203 -19.39 7.70 -35.29
CA SER A 203 -20.12 8.75 -36.02
C SER A 203 -19.40 9.35 -37.23
N ILE A 204 -18.68 8.57 -38.05
CA ILE A 204 -18.35 9.01 -39.43
C ILE A 204 -18.39 7.82 -40.41
N LYS A 205 -19.60 7.38 -40.77
CA LYS A 205 -19.92 6.89 -42.12
C LYS A 205 -21.41 7.12 -42.38
N SER A 206 -21.73 8.27 -42.97
CA SER A 206 -22.90 8.43 -43.83
C SER A 206 -22.44 8.99 -45.17
#